data_AF-A0A5Q5CBS4-F1
#
_entry.id   AF-A0A5Q5CBS4-F1
#
_cell.length_a   1.000
_cell.length_b   1.000
_cell.length_c   1.000
_cell.angle_alpha   90.00
_cell.angle_beta   90.00
_cell.angle_gamma   90.00
#
_symmetry.space_group_name_H-M   'P 1'
#
loop_
_entity.id
_entity.type
_entity.pdbx_description
1 polymer ?
#
loop_
_entity_poly.entity_id
_entity_poly.type
_entity_poly.pdbx_seq_one_letter_code
_entity_poly.pdbx_strand_id
1 'polypeptide(L)'
;MTAPAAQQGASFRAQTCIEPDRIAHLARDVSEEVQGGFPKAFIRFEGAAPGRLSFSVRTRIAHAELMSFDVAITQLDDGSTSLSTHVCGGLARNNIASWVPAVTWSLGHDIYKRYARELAGALARFDPMSTAVLLERVSWP
;
A
#
# COMPACT_ATOMS: atom_id res chain seq x y z
N MET A 1 20.67 -16.70 11.58
CA MET A 1 19.49 -16.96 10.73
C MET A 1 18.28 -16.42 11.45
N THR A 2 17.89 -15.19 11.15
CA THR A 2 16.73 -14.54 11.78
C THR A 2 15.52 -14.88 10.93
N ALA A 3 14.53 -15.57 11.51
CA ALA A 3 13.27 -15.86 10.84
C ALA A 3 12.65 -14.55 10.32
N PRO A 4 12.05 -14.51 9.11
CA PRO A 4 11.38 -13.32 8.65
C PRO A 4 10.24 -13.04 9.64
N ALA A 5 10.29 -11.87 10.26
CA ALA A 5 9.22 -11.37 11.11
C ALA A 5 7.89 -11.60 10.39
N ALA A 6 6.96 -12.28 11.06
CA ALA A 6 5.64 -12.56 10.53
C ALA A 6 5.06 -11.25 9.99
N GLN A 7 4.94 -11.14 8.67
CA GLN A 7 4.35 -10.00 8.00
C GLN A 7 2.87 -9.93 8.41
N GLN A 8 2.59 -9.11 9.42
CA GLN A 8 1.27 -8.79 9.92
C GLN A 8 0.73 -7.58 9.13
N GLY A 9 -0.44 -7.73 8.52
CA GLY A 9 -1.08 -6.70 7.70
C GLY A 9 -1.63 -7.27 6.39
N ALA A 10 -2.69 -6.64 5.86
CA ALA A 10 -3.18 -6.97 4.53
C ALA A 10 -2.06 -6.77 3.50
N SER A 11 -1.93 -7.72 2.56
CA SER A 11 -0.96 -7.66 1.47
C SER A 11 -1.70 -7.74 0.15
N PHE A 12 -1.47 -6.77 -0.72
CA PHE A 12 -1.95 -6.82 -2.10
C PHE A 12 -0.87 -7.40 -3.00
N ARG A 13 -1.25 -8.29 -3.91
CA ARG A 13 -0.38 -8.84 -4.96
C ARG A 13 -1.10 -8.75 -6.29
N ALA A 14 -0.37 -8.41 -7.34
CA ALA A 14 -0.90 -8.47 -8.69
C ALA A 14 0.17 -8.91 -9.69
N GLN A 15 -0.26 -9.49 -10.80
CA GLN A 15 0.57 -9.76 -11.97
C GLN A 15 -0.11 -9.16 -13.20
N THR A 16 0.68 -8.52 -14.05
CA THR A 16 0.18 -7.81 -15.23
C THR A 16 1.26 -7.74 -16.31
N CYS A 17 0.88 -7.59 -17.57
CA CYS A 17 1.80 -7.32 -18.67
C CYS A 17 2.18 -5.84 -18.80
N ILE A 18 1.80 -4.98 -17.85
CA ILE A 18 2.15 -3.55 -17.87
C ILE A 18 3.61 -3.39 -17.45
N GLU A 19 4.33 -2.51 -18.15
CA GLU A 19 5.72 -2.17 -17.84
C GLU A 19 5.89 -1.59 -16.41
N PRO A 20 7.00 -1.93 -15.71
CA PRO A 20 7.24 -1.49 -14.33
C PRO A 20 7.12 0.02 -14.10
N ASP A 21 7.68 0.83 -15.00
CA ASP A 21 7.62 2.30 -14.88
C ASP A 21 6.19 2.83 -14.97
N ARG A 22 5.39 2.22 -15.85
CA ARG A 22 3.98 2.60 -16.00
C ARG A 22 3.17 2.21 -14.78
N ILE A 23 3.47 1.08 -14.14
CA ILE A 23 2.88 0.69 -12.85
C ILE A 23 3.29 1.68 -11.77
N ALA A 24 4.53 2.15 -11.77
CA ALA A 24 4.99 3.12 -10.78
C ALA A 24 4.21 4.44 -10.87
N HIS A 25 3.97 4.92 -12.10
CA HIS A 25 3.10 6.07 -12.35
C HIS A 25 1.65 5.79 -11.92
N LEU A 26 1.09 4.64 -12.30
CA LEU A 26 -0.28 4.26 -11.94
C LEU A 26 -0.49 4.18 -10.42
N ALA A 27 0.47 3.58 -9.71
CA ALA A 27 0.44 3.45 -8.26
C ALA A 27 0.45 4.81 -7.56
N ARG A 28 1.11 5.81 -8.15
CA ARG A 28 1.10 7.19 -7.67
C ARG A 28 -0.24 7.88 -7.98
N ASP A 29 -0.73 7.79 -9.21
CA ASP A 29 -1.99 8.44 -9.61
C ASP A 29 -3.17 7.92 -8.77
N VAL A 30 -3.24 6.60 -8.54
CA VAL A 30 -4.24 5.98 -7.66
C VAL A 30 -4.11 6.48 -6.22
N SER A 31 -2.89 6.73 -5.74
CA SER A 31 -2.70 7.26 -4.38
C SER A 31 -3.29 8.66 -4.22
N GLU A 32 -3.27 9.47 -5.28
CA GLU A 32 -3.85 10.82 -5.32
C GLU A 32 -5.39 10.77 -5.45
N GLU A 33 -5.92 9.85 -6.26
CA GLU A 33 -7.38 9.64 -6.42
C GLU A 33 -8.05 9.24 -5.10
N VAL A 34 -7.42 8.35 -4.34
CA VAL A 34 -7.94 7.88 -3.04
C VAL A 34 -8.02 9.00 -2.00
N GLN A 35 -7.23 10.07 -2.11
CA GLN A 35 -7.28 11.21 -1.18
C GLN A 35 -8.63 11.93 -1.17
N GLY A 36 -9.41 11.84 -2.26
CA GLY A 36 -10.74 12.42 -2.39
C GLY A 36 -11.82 11.70 -1.57
N GLY A 37 -11.59 10.44 -1.18
CA GLY A 37 -12.57 9.60 -0.48
C GLY A 37 -12.58 9.71 1.04
N PHE A 38 -11.56 10.34 1.64
CA PHE A 38 -11.38 10.37 3.10
C PHE A 38 -11.16 11.79 3.63
N PRO A 39 -12.14 12.40 4.33
CA PRO A 39 -12.02 13.78 4.79
C PRO A 39 -11.03 13.96 5.95
N LYS A 40 -10.60 12.86 6.60
CA LYS A 40 -9.76 12.88 7.82
C LYS A 40 -8.31 12.43 7.58
N ALA A 41 -8.02 11.78 6.47
CA ALA A 41 -6.71 11.23 6.19
C ALA A 41 -6.45 11.13 4.67
N PHE A 42 -5.19 10.97 4.29
CA PHE A 42 -4.74 10.93 2.90
C PHE A 42 -3.51 10.05 2.76
N ILE A 43 -3.27 9.54 1.54
CA ILE A 43 -2.04 8.83 1.21
C ILE A 43 -1.01 9.84 0.69
N ARG A 44 0.20 9.81 1.25
CA ARG A 44 1.34 10.61 0.83
C ARG A 44 2.39 9.70 0.21
N PHE A 45 2.94 10.12 -0.92
CA PHE A 45 4.15 9.53 -1.48
C PHE A 45 5.39 9.99 -0.70
N GLU A 46 6.20 9.05 -0.23
CA GLU A 46 7.41 9.29 0.57
C GLU A 46 8.69 9.19 -0.25
N GLY A 47 8.68 8.43 -1.35
CA GLY A 47 9.83 8.31 -2.25
C GLY A 47 9.81 7.07 -3.11
N ALA A 48 10.76 7.00 -4.04
CA ALA A 48 10.98 5.85 -4.91
C ALA A 48 12.43 5.35 -4.78
N ALA A 49 12.59 4.04 -4.88
CA ALA A 49 13.84 3.33 -5.05
C ALA A 49 13.69 2.35 -6.24
N PRO A 50 14.79 1.81 -6.78
CA PRO A 50 14.70 0.79 -7.84
C PRO A 50 13.77 -0.36 -7.42
N GLY A 51 12.70 -0.56 -8.20
CA GLY A 51 11.68 -1.61 -7.95
C GLY A 51 10.81 -1.40 -6.72
N ARG A 52 10.79 -0.19 -6.11
CA ARG A 52 9.97 0.07 -4.91
C ARG A 52 9.49 1.52 -4.82
N LEU A 53 8.22 1.69 -4.47
CA LEU A 53 7.64 2.98 -4.09
C LEU A 53 7.22 2.93 -2.63
N SER A 54 7.42 4.03 -1.90
CA SER A 54 7.07 4.13 -0.48
C SER A 54 5.96 5.15 -0.27
N PHE A 55 4.97 4.77 0.52
CA PHE A 55 3.81 5.59 0.83
C PHE A 55 3.51 5.60 2.33
N SER A 56 2.86 6.66 2.80
CA SER A 56 2.30 6.73 4.15
C SER A 56 0.85 7.19 4.12
N VAL A 57 0.02 6.63 4.99
CA VAL A 57 -1.31 7.17 5.30
C VAL A 57 -1.15 8.14 6.45
N ARG A 58 -1.60 9.39 6.28
CA ARG A 58 -1.49 10.45 7.29
C ARG A 58 -2.84 11.08 7.59
N THR A 59 -3.00 11.57 8.81
CA THR A 59 -4.15 12.42 9.17
C THR A 59 -4.02 13.79 8.52
N ARG A 60 -5.14 14.40 8.11
CA ARG A 60 -5.14 15.81 7.66
C ARG A 60 -4.86 16.77 8.81
N ILE A 61 -5.25 16.40 10.03
CA ILE A 61 -4.96 17.15 11.26
C ILE A 61 -3.57 16.76 11.74
N ALA A 62 -2.65 17.71 11.86
CA ALA A 62 -1.27 17.53 12.34
C ALA A 62 -0.35 16.62 11.49
N HIS A 63 -0.82 16.11 10.34
CA HIS A 63 -0.02 15.27 9.42
C HIS A 63 0.65 14.07 10.10
N ALA A 64 0.01 13.53 11.14
CA ALA A 64 0.51 12.37 11.87
C ALA A 64 0.39 11.13 10.98
N GLU A 65 1.47 10.36 10.90
CA GLU A 65 1.48 9.08 10.20
C GLU A 65 0.61 8.08 10.96
N LEU A 66 -0.33 7.45 10.25
CA LEU A 66 -1.15 6.35 10.76
C LEU A 66 -0.52 5.00 10.41
N MET A 67 0.04 4.92 9.19
CA MET A 67 0.52 3.68 8.58
C MET A 67 1.49 4.02 7.46
N SER A 68 2.47 3.16 7.19
CA SER A 68 3.30 3.20 6.00
C SER A 68 3.28 1.85 5.28
N PHE A 69 3.37 1.91 3.96
CA PHE A 69 3.42 0.73 3.12
C PHE A 69 4.30 0.98 1.90
N ASP A 70 4.96 -0.08 1.47
CA ASP A 70 5.75 -0.09 0.26
C ASP A 70 5.01 -0.85 -0.83
N VAL A 71 5.22 -0.42 -2.07
CA VAL A 71 4.78 -1.06 -3.30
C VAL A 71 6.03 -1.54 -4.03
N ALA A 72 6.30 -2.83 -3.99
CA ALA A 72 7.40 -3.47 -4.72
C ALA A 72 6.93 -3.89 -6.11
N ILE A 73 7.72 -3.54 -7.12
CA ILE A 73 7.47 -3.78 -8.54
C ILE A 73 8.67 -4.59 -9.06
N THR A 74 8.41 -5.73 -9.68
CA THR A 74 9.45 -6.64 -10.17
C THR A 74 9.03 -7.21 -11.51
N GLN A 75 9.87 -7.03 -12.53
CA GLN A 75 9.70 -7.71 -13.80
C GLN A 75 10.11 -9.18 -13.64
N LEU A 76 9.28 -10.10 -14.11
CA LEU A 76 9.48 -11.54 -14.08
C LEU A 76 10.13 -12.00 -15.39
N ASP A 77 10.73 -13.20 -15.36
CA ASP A 77 11.45 -13.79 -16.50
C ASP A 77 10.52 -14.09 -17.69
N ASP A 78 9.21 -14.23 -17.45
CA ASP A 78 8.19 -14.42 -18.48
C ASP A 78 7.75 -13.10 -19.16
N GLY A 79 8.37 -11.98 -18.79
CA GLY A 79 8.07 -10.64 -19.31
C GLY A 79 6.90 -9.95 -18.61
N SER A 80 6.20 -10.63 -17.70
CA SER A 80 5.16 -10.00 -16.89
C SER A 80 5.75 -9.20 -15.72
N THR A 81 4.99 -8.27 -15.17
CA THR A 81 5.36 -7.51 -13.99
C THR A 81 4.55 -7.97 -12.78
N SER A 82 5.26 -8.39 -11.74
CA SER A 82 4.73 -8.66 -10.42
C SER A 82 4.73 -7.40 -9.59
N LEU A 83 3.60 -7.14 -8.95
CA LEU A 83 3.36 -6.05 -8.02
C LEU A 83 3.02 -6.64 -6.67
N SER A 84 3.63 -6.13 -5.61
CA SER A 84 3.26 -6.50 -4.24
C SER A 84 3.28 -5.28 -3.36
N THR A 85 2.35 -5.20 -2.41
CA THR A 85 2.37 -4.15 -1.40
C THR A 85 2.49 -4.76 -0.02
N HIS A 86 3.33 -4.13 0.79
CA HIS A 86 3.68 -4.59 2.11
C HIS A 86 3.54 -3.43 3.08
N VAL A 87 2.80 -3.64 4.15
CA VAL A 87 2.72 -2.69 5.27
C VAL A 87 4.06 -2.74 6.00
N CYS A 88 4.78 -1.63 6.03
CA CYS A 88 6.13 -1.57 6.62
C CYS A 88 6.10 -1.20 8.11
N GLY A 89 5.02 -0.57 8.55
CA GLY A 89 4.73 -0.33 9.96
C GLY A 89 3.48 0.51 10.10
N GLY A 90 2.74 0.34 11.20
CA GLY A 90 1.89 1.42 11.70
C GLY A 90 2.48 1.96 12.99
N LEU A 91 2.24 3.25 13.22
CA LEU A 91 2.61 4.05 14.40
C LEU A 91 3.57 3.36 15.38
N ALA A 92 4.83 3.18 14.97
CA ALA A 92 5.89 2.66 15.85
C ALA A 92 7.16 3.51 15.84
N ARG A 93 7.23 4.58 15.02
CA ARG A 93 8.45 5.40 14.88
C ARG A 93 8.46 6.71 15.64
N ASN A 94 7.33 7.15 16.16
CA ASN A 94 7.30 8.22 17.16
C ASN A 94 7.13 7.53 18.51
N ASN A 95 8.03 7.80 19.46
CA ASN A 95 7.98 7.40 20.89
C ASN A 95 6.71 7.92 21.63
N ILE A 96 5.58 8.02 20.94
CA ILE A 96 4.26 8.34 21.46
C ILE A 96 3.62 7.00 21.81
N ALA A 97 4.04 6.52 22.98
CA ALA A 97 3.51 5.44 23.80
C ALA A 97 2.17 4.83 23.33
N SER A 98 2.18 3.51 23.07
CA SER A 98 1.27 2.43 23.54
C SER A 98 -0.25 2.62 23.65
N TRP A 99 -0.80 3.78 23.30
CA TRP A 99 -2.19 4.21 23.53
C TRP A 99 -2.81 4.76 22.24
N VAL A 100 -2.25 4.40 21.08
CA VAL A 100 -2.85 4.66 19.77
C VAL A 100 -4.18 3.88 19.72
N PRO A 101 -5.34 4.55 19.65
CA PRO A 101 -6.61 3.86 19.66
C PRO A 101 -6.69 2.87 18.50
N ALA A 102 -7.25 1.69 18.73
CA ALA A 102 -7.69 0.74 17.70
C ALA A 102 -8.26 1.42 16.43
N VAL A 103 -8.96 2.53 16.63
CA VAL A 103 -9.64 3.38 15.63
C VAL A 103 -8.68 4.04 14.63
N THR A 104 -7.47 4.42 15.02
CA THR A 104 -6.51 5.07 14.09
C THR A 104 -5.80 4.05 13.20
N TRP A 105 -5.55 2.84 13.72
CA TRP A 105 -5.07 1.73 12.92
C TRP A 105 -6.11 1.27 11.90
N SER A 106 -7.38 1.13 12.32
CA SER A 106 -8.47 0.77 11.39
C SER A 106 -8.62 1.79 10.26
N LEU A 107 -8.49 3.09 10.54
CA LEU A 107 -8.56 4.13 9.51
C LEU A 107 -7.43 4.01 8.48
N GLY A 108 -6.18 3.81 8.92
CA GLY A 108 -5.04 3.61 8.01
C GLY A 108 -5.25 2.39 7.11
N HIS A 109 -5.71 1.30 7.72
CA HIS A 109 -5.97 0.04 7.02
C HIS A 109 -7.14 0.14 6.03
N ASP A 110 -8.23 0.85 6.37
CA ASP A 110 -9.37 1.07 5.45
C ASP A 110 -8.96 1.88 4.23
N ILE A 111 -8.11 2.89 4.41
CA ILE A 111 -7.55 3.70 3.32
C ILE A 111 -6.64 2.84 2.43
N TYR A 112 -5.78 2.01 3.04
CA TYR A 112 -4.95 1.05 2.31
C TYR A 112 -5.79 0.04 1.51
N LYS A 113 -6.87 -0.50 2.08
CA LYS A 113 -7.80 -1.40 1.35
C LYS A 113 -8.44 -0.70 0.16
N ARG A 114 -8.85 0.57 0.34
CA ARG A 114 -9.40 1.36 -0.76
C ARG A 114 -8.36 1.56 -1.86
N TYR A 115 -7.13 1.92 -1.49
CA TYR A 115 -6.01 2.03 -2.42
C TYR A 115 -5.76 0.74 -3.20
N ALA A 116 -5.69 -0.41 -2.53
CA ALA A 116 -5.49 -1.70 -3.18
C ALA A 116 -6.62 -2.03 -4.17
N ARG A 117 -7.88 -1.70 -3.85
CA ARG A 117 -9.03 -1.91 -4.75
C ARG A 117 -8.98 -1.00 -5.98
N GLU A 118 -8.69 0.28 -5.79
CA GLU A 118 -8.56 1.21 -6.91
C GLU A 118 -7.37 0.84 -7.80
N LEU A 119 -6.25 0.39 -7.21
CA LEU A 119 -5.09 -0.07 -7.96
C LEU A 119 -5.41 -1.33 -8.77
N ALA A 120 -6.11 -2.30 -8.19
CA ALA A 120 -6.59 -3.46 -8.92
C ALA A 120 -7.52 -3.08 -10.09
N GLY A 121 -8.46 -2.16 -9.85
CA GLY A 121 -9.35 -1.65 -10.89
C GLY A 121 -8.60 -0.92 -11.99
N ALA A 122 -7.58 -0.14 -11.65
CA ALA A 122 -6.73 0.56 -12.60
C ALA A 122 -5.92 -0.43 -13.45
N LEU A 123 -5.32 -1.45 -12.83
CA LEU A 123 -4.61 -2.52 -13.54
C LEU A 123 -5.55 -3.24 -14.52
N ALA A 124 -6.74 -3.64 -14.08
CA ALA A 124 -7.71 -4.34 -14.92
C ALA A 124 -8.20 -3.51 -16.13
N ARG A 125 -8.21 -2.17 -16.02
CA ARG A 125 -8.54 -1.27 -17.14
C ARG A 125 -7.47 -1.26 -18.24
N PHE A 126 -6.19 -1.35 -17.86
CA PHE A 126 -5.07 -1.34 -18.80
C PHE A 126 -4.67 -2.73 -19.29
N ASP A 127 -4.83 -3.74 -18.44
CA ASP A 127 -4.57 -5.13 -18.72
C ASP A 127 -5.72 -5.98 -18.16
N PRO A 128 -6.73 -6.31 -18.99
CA PRO A 128 -7.87 -7.13 -18.59
C PRO A 128 -7.49 -8.54 -18.13
N MET A 129 -6.28 -9.02 -18.48
CA MET A 129 -5.76 -10.33 -18.06
C MET A 129 -4.96 -10.23 -16.75
N SER A 130 -4.81 -9.02 -16.18
CA SER A 130 -4.15 -8.84 -14.91
C SER A 130 -4.86 -9.61 -13.80
N THR A 131 -4.07 -10.24 -12.94
CA THR A 131 -4.57 -10.91 -11.75
C THR A 131 -4.22 -10.05 -10.55
N ALA A 132 -5.18 -9.80 -9.67
CA ALA A 132 -4.98 -8.98 -8.48
C ALA A 132 -5.68 -9.63 -7.29
N VAL A 133 -4.93 -9.82 -6.20
CA VAL A 133 -5.38 -10.49 -4.98
C VAL A 133 -5.04 -9.61 -3.79
N LEU A 134 -6.06 -9.20 -3.06
CA LEU A 134 -5.92 -8.60 -1.74
C LEU A 134 -6.01 -9.72 -0.70
N LEU A 135 -4.87 -10.09 -0.11
CA LEU A 135 -4.80 -11.04 0.99
C LEU A 135 -4.96 -10.28 2.30
N GLU A 136 -6.14 -10.35 2.90
CA GLU A 136 -6.34 -9.86 4.26
C GLU A 136 -5.88 -10.92 5.26
N ARG A 137 -4.67 -10.77 5.82
CA ARG A 137 -4.34 -11.49 7.04
C ARG A 137 -4.95 -10.76 8.21
N VAL A 138 -6.06 -11.31 8.70
CA VAL A 138 -6.67 -10.89 9.97
C VAL A 138 -5.70 -11.26 11.08
N SER A 139 -5.02 -10.28 11.61
CA SER A 139 -4.41 -10.38 12.93
C SER A 139 -4.59 -9.02 13.61
N TRP A 140 -5.69 -8.90 14.34
CA TRP A 140 -5.77 -7.99 15.47
C TRP A 140 -5.03 -8.65 16.65
N PRO A 141 -4.39 -7.89 17.56
CA PRO A 141 -3.93 -8.40 18.85
C PRO A 141 -5.04 -9.05 19.69
#